data_AF-A0A2G5U5V8-F1
#
_entry.id   AF-A0A2G5U5V8-F1
#
_cell.length_a   1.000
_cell.length_b   1.000
_cell.length_c   1.000
_cell.angle_alpha   90.00
_cell.angle_beta   90.00
_cell.angle_gamma   90.00
#
_symmetry.space_group_name_H-M   'P 1'
#
loop_
_entity.id
_entity.type
_entity.pdbx_description
1 polymer ?
#
loop_
_entity_poly.entity_id
_entity_poly.type
_entity_poly.pdbx_seq_one_letter_code
_entity_poly.pdbx_strand_id
1 'polypeptide(L)'
;MFSVLLFLTNLIVLSTADGYTCAGYLVNPPEDLTYYFPNDWREGMEPAKYAGSQTCNWQINVLEGYYATVTFYKNTDMESGITCTYPNGQEQYIEDKDHNPYIFTYPQFQVNLHVSDKQGEFSFKVVWSKYPATCKMNMELTDAGALSAVASQCVNTYTSPNKVMLVGFTLKDDSDVFLRQSAVFEGDSVNGQYLGNLYYARYQQIVSPSNKLTVHTFDLYRNFNYTLFMGMDTRAAGDVQQITGLNCPSDPNKKCYITLNANYNISAIATIGRQPDFLEPIMQFPSESTLKIYEEQINDNHLVATIDKSNYQTRFPMAVKNSLKIYHLDKGRVSIPLTNSENDAKYDTVFDGRYVNVHSFDYGRTSYQQDTSQTFQTQPSEKLYFQFDVKYFDINGNTTLDIKVSRDGKLVFSDTFSQTNLPPANTLKVLGDQMAINYQTYGNYTMGFEVDLLTTKNDDDSSSPTTPSPSVTSSTIVTLSTSSPSANPKTTVTSNTFKSSTLTDIPTTGSTTPGGITRGTTQRYETSTKSGTTQFTFVSVLLIIISFVL
;
A
#
# COMPACT_ATOMS: atom_id res chain seq x y z
N MET A 1 12.07 35.75 88.09
CA MET A 1 12.73 35.95 86.78
C MET A 1 12.45 34.72 85.93
N PHE A 2 11.75 34.94 84.80
CA PHE A 2 11.61 34.17 83.54
C PHE A 2 11.88 32.63 83.56
N SER A 3 10.91 31.76 83.21
CA SER A 3 10.38 31.45 81.84
C SER A 3 11.49 30.90 80.93
N VAL A 4 11.45 29.74 80.25
CA VAL A 4 10.39 29.04 79.49
C VAL A 4 10.81 27.56 79.34
N LEU A 5 9.84 26.66 79.49
CA LEU A 5 9.81 25.32 78.87
C LEU A 5 8.88 25.44 77.66
N LEU A 6 9.27 25.05 76.44
CA LEU A 6 8.40 24.42 75.41
C LEU A 6 9.09 24.28 74.03
N PHE A 7 9.25 23.00 73.65
CA PHE A 7 8.86 22.35 72.40
C PHE A 7 9.35 22.83 71.03
N LEU A 8 10.00 21.87 70.36
CA LEU A 8 10.06 21.64 68.93
C LEU A 8 8.73 21.96 68.21
N THR A 9 8.83 22.67 67.09
CA THR A 9 8.05 22.38 65.89
C THR A 9 8.91 22.64 64.66
N ASN A 10 9.57 21.58 64.16
CA ASN A 10 9.87 21.48 62.75
C ASN A 10 8.51 21.36 62.04
N LEU A 11 8.07 22.44 61.40
CA LEU A 11 6.96 22.38 60.45
C LEU A 11 7.49 21.65 59.21
N ILE A 12 7.40 20.33 59.21
CA ILE A 12 7.42 19.57 57.96
C ILE A 12 6.09 19.90 57.29
N VAL A 13 6.12 20.86 56.36
CA VAL A 13 5.07 20.97 55.36
C VAL A 13 5.21 19.71 54.51
N LEU A 14 4.52 18.64 54.91
CA LEU A 14 4.11 17.58 53.99
C LEU A 14 3.13 18.24 53.03
N SER A 15 3.65 18.90 52.00
CA SER A 15 2.86 19.12 50.79
C SER A 15 2.70 17.75 50.15
N THR A 16 1.66 17.02 50.53
CA THR A 16 1.04 16.12 49.56
C THR A 16 0.59 17.05 48.45
N ALA A 17 1.38 17.12 47.37
CA ALA A 17 0.92 17.75 46.15
C ALA A 17 -0.17 16.82 45.61
N ASP A 18 -1.36 16.93 46.20
CA ASP A 18 -2.54 16.27 45.67
C ASP A 18 -2.71 16.87 44.28
N GLY A 19 -2.45 16.05 43.26
CA GLY A 19 -2.58 16.46 41.87
C GLY A 19 -3.95 17.07 41.59
N TYR A 20 -4.12 17.75 40.46
CA TYR A 20 -5.40 18.39 40.15
C TYR A 20 -6.55 17.39 40.26
N THR A 21 -7.69 17.87 40.75
CA THR A 21 -8.96 17.18 40.65
C THR A 21 -9.73 17.78 39.47
N CYS A 22 -10.23 16.94 38.57
CA CYS A 22 -10.92 17.41 37.38
C CYS A 22 -12.42 17.09 37.42
N ALA A 23 -13.19 17.90 36.68
CA ALA A 23 -14.62 17.76 36.46
C ALA A 23 -14.90 17.51 34.97
N GLY A 24 -16.17 17.50 34.58
CA GLY A 24 -16.56 17.62 33.17
C GLY A 24 -16.32 19.03 32.64
N TYR A 25 -15.61 19.17 31.53
CA TYR A 25 -15.34 20.45 30.88
C TYR A 25 -15.98 20.50 29.50
N LEU A 26 -16.67 21.59 29.19
CA LEU A 26 -17.00 21.97 27.82
C LEU A 26 -16.03 23.08 27.38
N VAL A 27 -15.14 22.76 26.45
CA VAL A 27 -14.10 23.67 25.97
C VAL A 27 -14.51 24.19 24.59
N ASN A 28 -14.72 25.50 24.52
CA ASN A 28 -14.82 26.21 23.25
C ASN A 28 -13.45 26.76 22.84
N PRO A 29 -13.17 26.88 21.54
CA PRO A 29 -11.95 27.53 21.05
C PRO A 29 -11.81 28.94 21.64
N PRO A 30 -10.69 29.27 22.29
CA PRO A 30 -10.42 30.62 22.78
C PRO A 30 -10.07 31.57 21.62
N GLU A 31 -10.02 32.87 21.89
CA GLU A 31 -9.72 33.90 20.88
C GLU A 31 -8.36 33.72 20.19
N ASP A 32 -7.35 33.26 20.94
CA ASP A 32 -6.01 32.97 20.45
C ASP A 32 -5.87 31.57 19.82
N LEU A 33 -6.98 30.82 19.75
CA LEU A 33 -7.06 29.48 19.15
C LEU A 33 -6.07 28.47 19.75
N THR A 34 -5.66 28.67 21.00
CA THR A 34 -4.76 27.76 21.72
C THR A 34 -5.27 27.50 23.13
N TYR A 35 -5.42 26.24 23.50
CA TYR A 35 -5.86 25.82 24.82
C TYR A 35 -4.84 24.88 25.45
N TYR A 36 -4.54 25.11 26.73
CA TYR A 36 -3.68 24.25 27.53
C TYR A 36 -4.49 23.70 28.69
N PHE A 37 -4.32 22.41 28.98
CA PHE A 37 -4.84 21.81 30.17
C PHE A 37 -3.74 21.09 30.97
N PRO A 38 -3.64 21.35 32.29
CA PRO A 38 -4.26 22.47 33.01
C PRO A 38 -3.84 23.86 32.49
N ASN A 39 -4.59 24.91 32.81
CA ASN A 39 -4.39 26.26 32.27
C ASN A 39 -3.04 26.89 32.62
N ASP A 40 -2.38 26.42 33.68
CA ASP A 40 -1.06 26.84 34.16
C ASP A 40 0.10 25.98 33.63
N TRP A 41 -0.21 24.85 32.97
CA TRP A 41 0.79 24.00 32.35
C TRP A 41 1.18 24.50 30.95
N ARG A 42 2.45 24.36 30.57
CA ARG A 42 3.00 24.74 29.25
C ARG A 42 3.97 23.69 28.73
N GLU A 43 4.20 23.72 27.42
CA GLU A 43 5.20 22.88 26.76
C GLU A 43 6.59 23.08 27.38
N GLY A 44 7.29 21.98 27.65
CA GLY A 44 8.60 21.98 28.31
C GLY A 44 8.55 21.89 29.84
N MET A 45 7.36 21.96 30.44
CA MET A 45 7.15 21.59 31.84
C MET A 45 6.81 20.09 31.94
N GLU A 46 7.18 19.46 33.05
CA GLU A 46 6.65 18.14 33.39
C GLU A 46 5.11 18.16 33.37
N PRO A 47 4.43 17.10 32.88
CA PRO A 47 2.98 17.11 32.81
C PRO A 47 2.37 17.22 34.21
N ALA A 48 1.24 17.92 34.32
CA ALA A 48 0.60 18.16 35.60
C ALA A 48 0.15 16.86 36.25
N LYS A 49 0.41 16.72 37.55
CA LYS A 49 -0.03 15.58 38.35
C LYS A 49 -1.54 15.62 38.57
N TYR A 50 -2.19 14.48 38.50
CA TYR A 50 -3.59 14.27 38.89
C TYR A 50 -3.68 13.39 40.14
N ALA A 51 -4.68 13.62 41.00
CA ALA A 51 -4.96 12.75 42.15
C ALA A 51 -5.60 11.41 41.73
N GLY A 52 -5.50 10.35 42.55
CA GLY A 52 -6.20 9.10 42.27
C GLY A 52 -7.72 9.19 42.40
N SER A 53 -8.42 8.17 41.90
CA SER A 53 -9.85 7.91 42.00
C SER A 53 -10.72 8.98 41.36
N GLN A 54 -10.38 9.38 40.13
CA GLN A 54 -11.15 10.38 39.39
C GLN A 54 -11.52 9.94 37.97
N THR A 55 -12.64 10.52 37.51
CA THR A 55 -13.13 10.41 36.15
C THR A 55 -13.38 11.80 35.61
N CYS A 56 -12.74 12.12 34.48
CA CYS A 56 -12.78 13.43 33.87
C CYS A 56 -13.07 13.31 32.39
N ASN A 57 -13.84 14.28 31.88
CA ASN A 57 -14.29 14.32 30.50
C ASN A 57 -14.15 15.76 30.00
N TRP A 58 -13.31 15.96 28.99
CA TRP A 58 -13.22 17.23 28.27
C TRP A 58 -13.92 17.06 26.94
N GLN A 59 -15.04 17.76 26.75
CA GLN A 59 -15.75 17.88 25.48
C GLN A 59 -15.24 19.14 24.78
N ILE A 60 -14.54 18.98 23.67
CA ILE A 60 -13.79 20.06 23.03
C ILE A 60 -14.38 20.33 21.65
N ASN A 61 -14.97 21.50 21.47
CA ASN A 61 -15.62 21.91 20.24
C ASN A 61 -14.58 22.31 19.17
N VAL A 62 -14.87 21.98 17.92
CA VAL A 62 -14.10 22.37 16.74
C VAL A 62 -15.00 23.22 15.85
N LEU A 63 -14.51 24.38 15.40
CA LEU A 63 -15.29 25.27 14.53
C LEU A 63 -15.45 24.68 13.13
N GLU A 64 -16.55 24.99 12.45
CA GLU A 64 -16.71 24.67 11.04
C GLU A 64 -15.59 25.35 10.22
N GLY A 65 -14.99 24.61 9.28
CA GLY A 65 -13.83 25.08 8.51
C GLY A 65 -12.49 25.04 9.26
N TYR A 66 -12.46 24.50 10.48
CA TYR A 66 -11.25 24.29 11.28
C TYR A 66 -11.05 22.81 11.61
N TYR A 67 -9.82 22.48 12.00
CA TYR A 67 -9.45 21.26 12.68
C TYR A 67 -8.68 21.60 13.97
N ALA A 68 -8.64 20.67 14.91
CA ALA A 68 -7.89 20.78 16.15
C ALA A 68 -6.69 19.81 16.12
N THR A 69 -5.49 20.34 16.30
CA THR A 69 -4.28 19.57 16.55
C THR A 69 -4.07 19.46 18.05
N VAL A 70 -3.99 18.24 18.57
CA VAL A 70 -3.88 17.99 20.01
C VAL A 70 -2.62 17.20 20.31
N THR A 71 -1.78 17.73 21.20
CA THR A 71 -0.60 17.01 21.69
C THR A 71 -0.84 16.62 23.14
N PHE A 72 -0.74 15.32 23.42
CA PHE A 72 -0.88 14.77 24.76
C PHE A 72 0.49 14.60 25.42
N TYR A 73 0.51 14.80 26.74
CA TYR A 73 1.67 14.65 27.60
C TYR A 73 1.24 13.77 28.76
N LYS A 74 1.56 12.49 28.64
CA LYS A 74 1.04 11.44 29.52
C LYS A 74 2.20 10.61 30.08
N ASN A 75 2.15 10.40 31.40
CA ASN A 75 3.05 9.52 32.13
C ASN A 75 2.29 8.92 33.31
N THR A 76 1.87 7.66 33.19
CA THR A 76 1.04 6.99 34.20
C THR A 76 1.38 5.51 34.34
N ASP A 77 0.97 4.89 35.44
CA ASP A 77 0.99 3.44 35.56
C ASP A 77 -0.05 2.79 34.63
N MET A 78 0.23 1.55 34.17
CA MET A 78 -0.56 0.80 33.17
C MET A 78 -2.06 0.60 33.52
N GLU A 79 -2.45 0.78 34.78
CA GLU A 79 -3.84 0.64 35.23
C GLU A 79 -4.72 1.87 34.94
N SER A 80 -4.12 2.99 34.52
CA SER A 80 -4.84 4.23 34.22
C SER A 80 -5.30 4.29 32.76
N GLY A 81 -6.62 4.41 32.57
CA GLY A 81 -7.28 4.52 31.27
C GLY A 81 -7.42 5.98 30.84
N ILE A 82 -6.57 6.47 29.94
CA ILE A 82 -6.77 7.79 29.32
C ILE A 82 -6.97 7.59 27.81
N THR A 83 -8.10 8.07 27.32
CA THR A 83 -8.53 7.90 25.93
C THR A 83 -8.95 9.21 25.30
N CYS A 84 -9.00 9.24 23.98
CA CYS A 84 -9.67 10.28 23.22
C CYS A 84 -10.77 9.65 22.35
N THR A 85 -11.85 10.40 22.13
CA THR A 85 -12.99 9.98 21.29
C THR A 85 -13.10 10.93 20.11
N TYR A 86 -12.99 10.39 18.91
CA TYR A 86 -13.15 11.11 17.65
C TYR A 86 -14.61 11.50 17.39
N PRO A 87 -14.89 12.43 16.45
CA PRO A 87 -16.26 12.87 16.16
C PRO A 87 -17.23 11.78 15.70
N ASN A 88 -16.71 10.66 15.16
CA ASN A 88 -17.50 9.49 14.79
C ASN A 88 -17.79 8.53 15.99
N GLY A 89 -17.38 8.90 17.21
CA GLY A 89 -17.50 8.08 18.41
C GLY A 89 -16.41 7.03 18.59
N GLN A 90 -15.44 6.93 17.67
CA GLN A 90 -14.34 6.00 17.81
C GLN A 90 -13.41 6.43 18.94
N GLU A 91 -13.14 5.52 19.87
CA GLU A 91 -12.26 5.74 21.00
C GLU A 91 -10.85 5.21 20.72
N GLN A 92 -9.83 5.92 21.19
CA GLN A 92 -8.43 5.53 21.08
C GLN A 92 -7.69 5.78 22.40
N TYR A 93 -6.88 4.80 22.81
CA TYR A 93 -5.99 4.96 23.97
C TYR A 93 -4.85 5.93 23.66
N ILE A 94 -4.56 6.81 24.63
CA ILE A 94 -3.43 7.73 24.54
C ILE A 94 -2.21 7.02 25.12
N GLU A 95 -1.19 6.78 24.31
CA GLU A 95 0.03 6.11 24.75
C GLU A 95 0.91 7.02 25.61
N ASP A 96 1.63 6.42 26.57
CA ASP A 96 2.60 7.16 27.38
C ASP A 96 3.77 7.63 26.52
N LYS A 97 4.22 8.87 26.77
CA LYS A 97 5.36 9.49 26.07
C LYS A 97 5.19 9.57 24.54
N ASP A 98 3.97 9.44 24.03
CA ASP A 98 3.65 9.69 22.63
C ASP A 98 3.27 11.15 22.42
N HIS A 99 4.24 11.94 21.97
CA HIS A 99 4.04 13.35 21.65
C HIS A 99 3.62 13.59 20.19
N ASN A 100 3.31 12.54 19.42
CA ASN A 100 2.79 12.73 18.07
C ASN A 100 1.37 13.32 18.15
N PRO A 101 1.10 14.44 17.44
CA PRO A 101 -0.21 15.08 17.55
C PRO A 101 -1.36 14.22 17.05
N TYR A 102 -2.56 14.50 17.55
CA TYR A 102 -3.82 13.94 17.08
C TYR A 102 -4.57 15.03 16.32
N ILE A 103 -5.23 14.65 15.23
CA ILE A 103 -6.07 15.57 14.47
C ILE A 103 -7.54 15.24 14.73
N PHE A 104 -8.29 16.23 15.21
CA PHE A 104 -9.73 16.16 15.40
C PHE A 104 -10.45 17.17 14.51
N THR A 105 -11.66 16.83 14.07
CA THR A 105 -12.43 17.61 13.11
C THR A 105 -13.76 18.05 13.72
N TYR A 106 -14.49 18.91 13.00
CA TYR A 106 -15.85 19.31 13.36
C TYR A 106 -16.78 18.08 13.60
N PRO A 107 -17.73 18.14 14.55
CA PRO A 107 -18.04 19.27 15.43
C PRO A 107 -17.31 19.27 16.78
N GLN A 108 -16.92 18.11 17.28
CA GLN A 108 -16.43 17.96 18.65
C GLN A 108 -15.63 16.65 18.79
N PHE A 109 -14.66 16.65 19.69
CA PHE A 109 -14.01 15.43 20.18
C PHE A 109 -14.00 15.41 21.71
N GLN A 110 -13.67 14.27 22.29
CA GLN A 110 -13.59 14.12 23.75
C GLN A 110 -12.22 13.61 24.18
N VAL A 111 -11.81 13.99 25.38
CA VAL A 111 -10.70 13.39 26.12
C VAL A 111 -11.29 12.84 27.40
N ASN A 112 -11.03 11.57 27.69
CA ASN A 112 -11.52 10.89 28.88
C ASN A 112 -10.33 10.44 29.72
N LEU A 113 -10.36 10.77 31.00
CA LEU A 113 -9.44 10.24 31.99
C LEU A 113 -10.26 9.43 32.99
N HIS A 114 -9.91 8.16 33.16
CA HIS A 114 -10.47 7.28 34.18
C HIS A 114 -9.32 6.58 34.90
N VAL A 115 -9.09 6.97 36.15
CA VAL A 115 -7.94 6.51 36.95
C VAL A 115 -8.42 5.90 38.26
N SER A 116 -7.83 4.77 38.64
CA SER A 116 -8.06 4.12 39.93
C SER A 116 -7.40 4.91 41.06
N ASP A 117 -7.12 4.33 42.22
CA ASP A 117 -6.45 4.97 43.36
C ASP A 117 -5.02 5.49 43.07
N LYS A 118 -4.45 5.17 41.91
CA LYS A 118 -3.11 5.62 41.50
C LYS A 118 -3.11 7.04 40.94
N GLN A 119 -2.07 7.78 41.31
CA GLN A 119 -1.74 9.09 40.75
C GLN A 119 -0.91 8.94 39.48
N GLY A 120 -0.91 9.97 38.64
CA GLY A 120 -0.06 10.05 37.45
C GLY A 120 0.00 11.47 36.92
N GLU A 121 0.51 11.62 35.70
CA GLU A 121 0.76 12.91 35.07
C GLU A 121 0.04 12.96 33.72
N PHE A 122 -0.78 13.99 33.52
CA PHE A 122 -1.51 14.19 32.28
C PHE A 122 -1.78 15.67 32.00
N SER A 123 -1.32 16.11 30.84
CA SER A 123 -1.58 17.44 30.29
C SER A 123 -1.75 17.36 28.79
N PHE A 124 -2.39 18.38 28.19
CA PHE A 124 -2.50 18.46 26.75
C PHE A 124 -2.62 19.88 26.25
N LYS A 125 -2.28 20.05 24.98
CA LYS A 125 -2.41 21.30 24.23
C LYS A 125 -3.32 21.07 23.05
N VAL A 126 -4.26 21.98 22.80
CA VAL A 126 -5.12 22.03 21.62
C VAL A 126 -4.81 23.30 20.84
N VAL A 127 -4.61 23.16 19.53
CA VAL A 127 -4.45 24.28 18.60
C VAL A 127 -5.48 24.15 17.50
N TRP A 128 -6.33 25.16 17.34
CA TRP A 128 -7.30 25.19 16.24
C TRP A 128 -6.71 25.88 15.03
N SER A 129 -6.73 25.20 13.89
CA SER A 129 -6.19 25.70 12.63
C SER A 129 -7.27 25.67 11.55
N LYS A 130 -7.29 26.70 10.69
CA LYS A 130 -8.14 26.67 9.49
C LYS A 130 -7.63 25.61 8.54
N TYR A 131 -8.54 24.93 7.84
CA TYR A 131 -8.13 24.19 6.65
C TYR A 131 -7.46 25.15 5.66
N PRO A 132 -6.32 24.78 5.05
CA PRO A 132 -5.73 25.59 3.99
C PRO A 132 -6.72 25.73 2.82
N ALA A 133 -6.50 26.72 1.94
CA ALA A 133 -7.23 26.79 0.68
C ALA A 133 -6.97 25.49 -0.09
N THR A 134 -7.96 24.61 -0.14
CA THR A 134 -7.77 23.22 -0.57
C THR A 134 -7.92 23.13 -2.08
N CYS A 135 -6.80 22.91 -2.78
CA CYS A 135 -6.86 22.29 -4.10
C CYS A 135 -7.42 20.87 -3.97
N LYS A 136 -8.08 20.37 -5.03
CA LYS A 136 -8.76 19.07 -5.04
C LYS A 136 -8.24 18.21 -6.18
N MET A 137 -7.94 16.96 -5.88
CA MET A 137 -7.61 15.93 -6.85
C MET A 137 -8.79 14.95 -6.89
N ASN A 138 -9.45 14.86 -8.05
CA ASN A 138 -10.58 13.97 -8.25
C ASN A 138 -10.09 12.63 -8.78
N MET A 139 -10.49 11.55 -8.12
CA MET A 139 -10.08 10.19 -8.39
C MET A 139 -11.33 9.38 -8.74
N GLU A 140 -11.60 9.23 -10.04
CA GLU A 140 -12.78 8.52 -10.53
C GLU A 140 -12.49 7.01 -10.61
N LEU A 141 -13.18 6.24 -9.78
CA LEU A 141 -13.06 4.78 -9.69
C LEU A 141 -13.99 4.10 -10.68
N THR A 142 -13.59 2.92 -11.13
CA THR A 142 -14.46 1.97 -11.84
C THR A 142 -14.92 0.87 -10.87
N ASP A 143 -15.85 0.04 -11.29
CA ASP A 143 -16.33 -1.12 -10.51
C ASP A 143 -15.36 -2.31 -10.48
N ALA A 144 -14.19 -2.19 -11.13
CA ALA A 144 -13.19 -3.24 -11.24
C ALA A 144 -11.78 -2.83 -10.80
N GLY A 145 -11.48 -1.52 -10.76
CA GLY A 145 -10.13 -1.00 -10.51
C GLY A 145 -9.96 -0.33 -9.15
N ALA A 146 -8.71 0.00 -8.84
CA ALA A 146 -8.33 0.78 -7.69
C ALA A 146 -7.37 1.90 -8.09
N LEU A 147 -7.40 3.02 -7.38
CA LEU A 147 -6.48 4.13 -7.60
C LEU A 147 -5.79 4.48 -6.29
N SER A 148 -4.47 4.65 -6.34
CA SER A 148 -3.67 5.00 -5.18
C SER A 148 -3.27 6.47 -5.17
N ALA A 149 -2.95 6.99 -3.99
CA ALA A 149 -2.41 8.33 -3.86
C ALA A 149 -1.28 8.38 -2.82
N VAL A 150 -0.39 9.34 -3.05
CA VAL A 150 0.64 9.79 -2.11
C VAL A 150 0.08 10.97 -1.30
N ALA A 151 0.70 11.27 -0.15
CA ALA A 151 0.36 12.49 0.58
C ALA A 151 0.60 13.73 -0.29
N SER A 152 -0.31 14.71 -0.21
CA SER A 152 -0.17 15.97 -0.93
C SER A 152 -0.79 17.13 -0.14
N GLN A 153 -0.57 18.36 -0.64
CA GLN A 153 -1.23 19.56 -0.11
C GLN A 153 -2.72 19.63 -0.51
N CYS A 154 -3.11 18.92 -1.57
CA CYS A 154 -4.49 18.88 -2.05
C CYS A 154 -5.28 17.78 -1.32
N VAL A 155 -6.59 17.97 -1.25
CA VAL A 155 -7.48 16.88 -0.83
C VAL A 155 -7.67 15.89 -1.98
N ASN A 156 -7.71 14.60 -1.66
CA ASN A 156 -8.00 13.53 -2.61
C ASN A 156 -9.45 13.12 -2.44
N THR A 157 -10.27 13.27 -3.47
CA THR A 157 -11.67 12.84 -3.45
C THR A 157 -11.85 11.68 -4.41
N TYR A 158 -12.24 10.53 -3.87
CA TYR A 158 -12.65 9.38 -4.64
C TYR A 158 -14.14 9.46 -4.93
N THR A 159 -14.50 9.17 -6.18
CA THR A 159 -15.89 8.95 -6.61
C THR A 159 -15.98 7.53 -7.17
N SER A 160 -17.03 6.80 -6.80
CA SER A 160 -17.26 5.43 -7.28
C SER A 160 -18.69 5.27 -7.84
N PRO A 161 -18.93 4.23 -8.66
CA PRO A 161 -20.28 3.82 -9.04
C PRO A 161 -21.14 3.33 -7.85
N ASN A 162 -20.53 2.70 -6.84
CA ASN A 162 -21.23 2.18 -5.66
C ASN A 162 -20.80 2.92 -4.39
N LYS A 163 -19.86 2.34 -3.64
CA LYS A 163 -19.27 2.89 -2.43
C LYS A 163 -17.76 2.84 -2.57
N VAL A 164 -17.09 3.82 -1.96
CA VAL A 164 -15.64 3.88 -1.89
C VAL A 164 -15.19 3.04 -0.70
N MET A 165 -14.31 2.09 -0.95
CA MET A 165 -13.51 1.42 0.05
C MET A 165 -12.11 2.05 0.04
N LEU A 166 -11.69 2.63 1.16
CA LEU A 166 -10.37 3.21 1.34
C LEU A 166 -9.47 2.24 2.13
N VAL A 167 -8.33 1.93 1.55
CA VAL A 167 -7.29 1.06 2.10
C VAL A 167 -6.10 1.92 2.52
N GLY A 168 -5.69 1.85 3.79
CA GLY A 168 -4.49 2.52 4.29
C GLY A 168 -3.25 1.61 4.15
N PHE A 169 -2.09 2.21 3.91
CA PHE A 169 -0.80 1.50 3.80
C PHE A 169 0.06 1.75 5.04
N THR A 170 0.91 0.78 5.38
CA THR A 170 1.96 0.97 6.39
C THR A 170 2.98 2.03 5.96
N LEU A 171 3.71 2.62 6.90
CA LEU A 171 4.94 3.35 6.57
C LEU A 171 6.10 2.37 6.40
N LYS A 172 7.13 2.79 5.67
CA LYS A 172 8.30 1.93 5.38
C LYS A 172 9.20 1.76 6.60
N ASP A 173 9.67 2.88 7.15
CA ASP A 173 10.71 2.91 8.18
C ASP A 173 10.33 3.72 9.41
N ASP A 174 9.24 4.48 9.33
CA ASP A 174 8.72 5.34 10.38
C ASP A 174 7.57 4.68 11.15
N SER A 175 7.28 5.22 12.34
CA SER A 175 6.15 4.75 13.14
C SER A 175 4.83 5.12 12.48
N ASP A 176 3.96 4.13 12.31
CA ASP A 176 2.65 4.30 11.68
C ASP A 176 1.75 5.33 12.38
N VAL A 177 2.07 5.70 13.62
CA VAL A 177 1.37 6.77 14.36
C VAL A 177 1.37 8.11 13.60
N PHE A 178 2.35 8.36 12.71
CA PHE A 178 2.33 9.54 11.85
C PHE A 178 1.11 9.59 10.92
N LEU A 179 0.53 8.44 10.56
CA LEU A 179 -0.68 8.38 9.74
C LEU A 179 -1.90 9.01 10.43
N ARG A 180 -1.84 9.29 11.75
CA ARG A 180 -2.85 10.09 12.46
C ARG A 180 -2.90 11.55 11.98
N GLN A 181 -1.87 12.04 11.29
CA GLN A 181 -1.87 13.34 10.59
C GLN A 181 -2.67 13.25 9.28
N SER A 182 -3.86 12.67 9.35
CA SER A 182 -4.79 12.57 8.23
C SER A 182 -6.22 12.54 8.72
N ALA A 183 -7.16 12.88 7.85
CA ALA A 183 -8.58 12.76 8.12
C ALA A 183 -9.30 12.32 6.85
N VAL A 184 -10.29 11.46 7.04
CA VAL A 184 -11.12 10.89 6.00
C VAL A 184 -12.54 11.36 6.26
N PHE A 185 -13.16 11.93 5.24
CA PHE A 185 -14.47 12.57 5.29
C PHE A 185 -15.40 11.90 4.31
N GLU A 186 -16.67 11.84 4.69
CA GLU A 186 -17.74 11.45 3.79
C GLU A 186 -18.01 12.53 2.75
N GLY A 187 -18.27 12.12 1.51
CA GLY A 187 -18.55 13.05 0.42
C GLY A 187 -17.29 13.68 -0.17
N ASP A 188 -17.43 14.91 -0.68
CA ASP A 188 -16.48 15.49 -1.63
C ASP A 188 -15.68 16.69 -1.07
N SER A 189 -15.71 16.88 0.25
CA SER A 189 -15.02 17.98 0.93
C SER A 189 -14.63 17.62 2.37
N VAL A 190 -13.82 18.47 3.00
CA VAL A 190 -13.43 18.36 4.43
C VAL A 190 -14.54 18.76 5.41
N ASN A 191 -15.67 19.26 4.91
CA ASN A 191 -16.84 19.59 5.73
C ASN A 191 -17.77 18.37 5.93
N GLY A 192 -17.46 17.25 5.27
CA GLY A 192 -18.19 16.01 5.44
C GLY A 192 -18.06 15.41 6.84
N GLN A 193 -18.89 14.41 7.14
CA GLN A 193 -18.78 13.65 8.37
C GLN A 193 -17.41 12.95 8.45
N TYR A 194 -16.74 13.02 9.60
CA TYR A 194 -15.52 12.27 9.84
C TYR A 194 -15.78 10.76 9.81
N LEU A 195 -14.99 10.03 9.02
CA LEU A 195 -15.07 8.58 8.91
C LEU A 195 -13.89 7.87 9.60
N GLY A 196 -12.76 8.55 9.76
CA GLY A 196 -11.54 8.00 10.33
C GLY A 196 -10.29 8.72 9.84
N ASN A 197 -9.14 8.07 9.99
CA ASN A 197 -7.84 8.54 9.50
C ASN A 197 -7.07 7.36 8.89
N LEU A 198 -5.94 7.64 8.23
CA LEU A 198 -5.10 6.61 7.61
C LEU A 198 -4.48 5.63 8.62
N TYR A 199 -4.26 6.05 9.87
CA TYR A 199 -3.83 5.15 10.94
C TYR A 199 -4.89 4.11 11.28
N TYR A 200 -6.18 4.46 11.21
CA TYR A 200 -7.26 3.48 11.29
C TYR A 200 -7.36 2.63 10.01
N ALA A 201 -7.32 3.28 8.84
CA ALA A 201 -7.47 2.65 7.53
C ALA A 201 -6.43 1.55 7.23
N ARG A 202 -5.24 1.61 7.85
CA ARG A 202 -4.20 0.57 7.71
C ARG A 202 -4.50 -0.74 8.44
N TYR A 203 -5.37 -0.72 9.45
CA TYR A 203 -5.77 -1.92 10.20
C TYR A 203 -7.12 -2.46 9.72
N GLN A 204 -8.00 -1.55 9.32
CA GLN A 204 -9.34 -1.86 8.82
C GLN A 204 -9.72 -0.84 7.75
N GLN A 205 -10.16 -1.31 6.58
CA GLN A 205 -10.59 -0.43 5.51
C GLN A 205 -11.78 0.46 5.94
N ILE A 206 -11.81 1.70 5.44
CA ILE A 206 -12.93 2.62 5.64
C ILE A 206 -13.85 2.53 4.44
N VAL A 207 -15.12 2.20 4.65
CA VAL A 207 -16.13 2.16 3.57
C VAL A 207 -17.06 3.36 3.71
N SER A 208 -17.17 4.17 2.66
CA SER A 208 -18.05 5.33 2.63
C SER A 208 -19.53 4.91 2.68
N PRO A 209 -20.38 5.59 3.46
CA PRO A 209 -21.82 5.43 3.38
C PRO A 209 -22.42 5.73 1.99
N SER A 210 -21.88 6.71 1.26
CA SER A 210 -22.25 7.06 -0.11
C SER A 210 -21.21 6.61 -1.14
N ASN A 211 -21.26 7.20 -2.32
CA ASN A 211 -20.36 6.89 -3.42
C ASN A 211 -19.11 7.79 -3.49
N LYS A 212 -18.92 8.67 -2.50
CA LYS A 212 -17.78 9.60 -2.44
C LYS A 212 -17.14 9.65 -1.06
N LEU A 213 -15.82 9.80 -1.05
CA LEU A 213 -15.02 9.99 0.16
C LEU A 213 -13.84 10.91 -0.13
N THR A 214 -13.45 11.72 0.85
CA THR A 214 -12.36 12.69 0.73
C THR A 214 -11.28 12.47 1.80
N VAL A 215 -10.01 12.48 1.40
CA VAL A 215 -8.85 12.31 2.28
C VAL A 215 -8.02 13.59 2.30
N HIS A 216 -7.66 14.04 3.50
CA HIS A 216 -6.69 15.11 3.73
C HIS A 216 -5.53 14.58 4.60
N THR A 217 -4.29 14.95 4.28
CA THR A 217 -3.07 14.33 4.84
C THR A 217 -2.13 15.30 5.56
N PHE A 218 -2.64 16.40 6.13
CA PHE A 218 -1.92 17.38 6.98
C PHE A 218 -0.38 17.29 6.97
N ASP A 219 0.27 17.95 6.01
CA ASP A 219 1.73 18.04 5.85
C ASP A 219 2.51 16.71 5.71
N LEU A 220 1.87 15.54 5.65
CA LEU A 220 2.54 14.24 5.45
C LEU A 220 3.40 14.21 4.18
N TYR A 221 3.06 15.02 3.17
CA TYR A 221 3.81 15.14 1.91
C TYR A 221 5.25 15.65 2.09
N ARG A 222 5.56 16.28 3.25
CA ARG A 222 6.91 16.74 3.58
C ARG A 222 7.84 15.60 3.98
N ASN A 223 7.28 14.50 4.47
CA ASN A 223 8.02 13.36 5.01
C ASN A 223 7.88 12.11 4.11
N PHE A 224 6.75 11.96 3.43
CA PHE A 224 6.42 10.74 2.69
C PHE A 224 6.08 11.05 1.23
N ASN A 225 6.81 10.43 0.30
CA ASN A 225 6.67 10.58 -1.15
C ASN A 225 6.28 9.25 -1.85
N TYR A 226 5.67 8.34 -1.11
CA TYR A 226 5.20 7.04 -1.58
C TYR A 226 3.73 6.85 -1.21
N THR A 227 3.11 5.79 -1.75
CA THR A 227 1.69 5.51 -1.56
C THR A 227 1.34 5.34 -0.09
N LEU A 228 0.35 6.10 0.39
CA LEU A 228 -0.15 5.97 1.76
C LEU A 228 -1.58 5.41 1.81
N PHE A 229 -2.32 5.51 0.70
CA PHE A 229 -3.69 5.02 0.62
C PHE A 229 -4.12 4.71 -0.81
N MET A 230 -5.14 3.87 -0.92
CA MET A 230 -5.78 3.48 -2.17
C MET A 230 -7.29 3.48 -2.00
N GLY A 231 -8.01 4.05 -2.96
CA GLY A 231 -9.46 3.92 -3.09
C GLY A 231 -9.82 2.84 -4.11
N MET A 232 -10.87 2.08 -3.83
CA MET A 232 -11.48 1.12 -4.76
C MET A 232 -12.99 1.11 -4.62
N ASP A 233 -13.72 0.71 -5.67
CA ASP A 233 -15.16 0.46 -5.52
C ASP A 233 -15.37 -0.81 -4.70
N THR A 234 -16.37 -0.82 -3.83
CA THR A 234 -16.71 -2.01 -3.02
C THR A 234 -16.98 -3.28 -3.84
N ARG A 235 -17.42 -3.20 -5.10
CA ARG A 235 -17.57 -4.35 -5.99
C ARG A 235 -16.24 -4.84 -6.56
N ALA A 236 -15.27 -3.95 -6.74
CA ALA A 236 -13.93 -4.31 -7.21
C ALA A 236 -13.18 -5.18 -6.18
N ALA A 237 -13.57 -5.11 -4.90
CA ALA A 237 -13.02 -5.94 -3.84
C ALA A 237 -13.50 -7.41 -3.91
N GLY A 238 -14.53 -7.73 -4.71
CA GLY A 238 -15.04 -9.10 -4.82
C GLY A 238 -15.59 -9.63 -3.49
N ASP A 239 -15.12 -10.80 -3.07
CA ASP A 239 -15.44 -11.46 -1.81
C ASP A 239 -14.52 -11.06 -0.64
N VAL A 240 -13.56 -10.15 -0.87
CA VAL A 240 -12.65 -9.68 0.18
C VAL A 240 -13.40 -8.91 1.26
N GLN A 241 -13.28 -9.39 2.49
CA GLN A 241 -13.92 -8.81 3.66
C GLN A 241 -12.98 -7.90 4.45
N GLN A 242 -11.67 -8.12 4.36
CA GLN A 242 -10.65 -7.27 4.98
C GLN A 242 -9.48 -7.08 4.02
N ILE A 243 -9.13 -5.83 3.72
CA ILE A 243 -7.98 -5.49 2.89
C ILE A 243 -7.14 -4.40 3.54
N THR A 244 -5.82 -4.58 3.53
CA THR A 244 -4.85 -3.60 4.03
C THR A 244 -3.74 -3.38 3.02
N GLY A 245 -3.06 -2.25 3.11
CA GLY A 245 -1.90 -1.93 2.28
C GLY A 245 -0.59 -2.16 3.01
N LEU A 246 0.42 -2.66 2.30
CA LEU A 246 1.77 -2.87 2.83
C LEU A 246 2.79 -2.07 2.02
N ASN A 247 3.59 -1.27 2.72
CA ASN A 247 4.84 -0.74 2.21
C ASN A 247 6.01 -1.45 2.90
N CYS A 248 6.84 -2.15 2.13
CA CYS A 248 8.03 -2.78 2.68
C CYS A 248 9.07 -1.75 3.13
N PRO A 249 9.86 -2.05 4.18
CA PRO A 249 10.95 -1.20 4.63
C PRO A 249 11.93 -0.85 3.52
N SER A 250 12.53 0.34 3.60
CA SER A 250 13.55 0.75 2.61
C SER A 250 14.92 0.14 2.92
N ASP A 251 15.16 -0.23 4.19
CA ASP A 251 16.36 -0.94 4.60
C ASP A 251 16.33 -2.40 4.11
N PRO A 252 17.24 -2.81 3.20
CA PRO A 252 17.27 -4.16 2.66
C PRO A 252 17.57 -5.24 3.72
N ASN A 253 18.09 -4.87 4.89
CA ASN A 253 18.32 -5.81 5.99
C ASN A 253 17.06 -6.12 6.80
N LYS A 254 16.00 -5.31 6.66
CA LYS A 254 14.72 -5.55 7.32
C LYS A 254 13.85 -6.43 6.43
N LYS A 255 13.50 -7.60 6.94
CA LYS A 255 12.58 -8.51 6.23
C LYS A 255 11.18 -7.92 6.13
N CYS A 256 10.58 -8.02 4.95
CA CYS A 256 9.18 -7.71 4.72
C CYS A 256 8.36 -9.01 4.67
N TYR A 257 7.10 -8.96 5.12
CA TYR A 257 6.22 -10.12 5.11
C TYR A 257 4.80 -9.75 4.68
N ILE A 258 4.24 -10.55 3.77
CA ILE A 258 2.81 -10.58 3.51
C ILE A 258 2.18 -11.51 4.56
N THR A 259 1.54 -10.93 5.58
CA THR A 259 0.89 -11.67 6.66
C THR A 259 -0.62 -11.62 6.51
N LEU A 260 -1.20 -12.65 5.91
CA LEU A 260 -2.64 -12.77 5.71
C LEU A 260 -3.26 -13.60 6.84
N ASN A 261 -4.33 -13.08 7.45
CA ASN A 261 -5.06 -13.76 8.50
C ASN A 261 -6.55 -13.81 8.13
N ALA A 262 -6.94 -14.91 7.52
CA ALA A 262 -8.30 -15.22 7.12
C ALA A 262 -8.98 -16.23 8.06
N ASN A 263 -8.66 -16.21 9.36
CA ASN A 263 -9.32 -17.08 10.32
C ASN A 263 -10.81 -16.72 10.54
N TYR A 264 -11.16 -15.45 10.33
CA TYR A 264 -12.52 -14.93 10.56
C TYR A 264 -13.15 -14.28 9.32
N ASN A 265 -12.33 -13.64 8.49
CA ASN A 265 -12.76 -12.88 7.31
C ASN A 265 -11.82 -13.18 6.15
N ILE A 266 -12.33 -13.29 4.92
CA ILE A 266 -11.48 -13.35 3.72
C ILE A 266 -10.58 -12.11 3.70
N SER A 267 -9.27 -12.34 3.63
CA SER A 267 -8.25 -11.31 3.86
C SER A 267 -7.42 -11.08 2.62
N ALA A 268 -7.13 -9.81 2.31
CA ALA A 268 -6.19 -9.44 1.28
C ALA A 268 -5.17 -8.41 1.76
N ILE A 269 -3.99 -8.42 1.14
CA ILE A 269 -2.97 -7.38 1.26
C ILE A 269 -2.65 -6.86 -0.12
N ALA A 270 -2.60 -5.54 -0.26
CA ALA A 270 -2.14 -4.86 -1.47
C ALA A 270 -0.73 -4.30 -1.28
N THR A 271 0.14 -4.47 -2.26
CA THR A 271 1.40 -3.73 -2.40
C THR A 271 1.36 -2.89 -3.66
N ILE A 272 1.97 -1.71 -3.63
CA ILE A 272 1.99 -0.79 -4.76
C ILE A 272 3.41 -0.31 -5.03
N GLY A 273 3.87 -0.52 -6.26
CA GLY A 273 5.17 -0.05 -6.73
C GLY A 273 5.66 -0.75 -7.99
N ARG A 274 6.54 -0.06 -8.72
CA ARG A 274 7.16 -0.56 -9.97
C ARG A 274 8.24 -1.63 -9.76
N GLN A 275 8.61 -1.92 -8.52
CA GLN A 275 9.56 -2.99 -8.20
C GLN A 275 8.79 -4.30 -8.10
N PRO A 276 9.22 -5.42 -8.71
CA PRO A 276 8.60 -6.73 -8.50
C PRO A 276 8.58 -7.14 -7.03
N ASP A 277 7.55 -7.87 -6.64
CA ASP A 277 7.51 -8.55 -5.35
C ASP A 277 8.07 -9.96 -5.55
N PHE A 278 9.23 -10.27 -4.96
CA PHE A 278 9.76 -11.62 -4.95
C PHE A 278 9.37 -12.32 -3.64
N LEU A 279 8.47 -13.28 -3.76
CA LEU A 279 7.97 -14.11 -2.67
C LEU A 279 8.95 -15.25 -2.42
N GLU A 280 9.48 -15.32 -1.20
CA GLU A 280 10.41 -16.38 -0.78
C GLU A 280 9.68 -17.71 -0.54
N PRO A 281 10.39 -18.85 -0.56
CA PRO A 281 9.84 -20.14 -0.15
C PRO A 281 9.32 -20.12 1.28
N ILE A 282 8.13 -20.70 1.48
CA ILE A 282 7.55 -20.93 2.80
C ILE A 282 7.61 -22.43 3.14
N MET A 283 7.79 -22.74 4.43
CA MET A 283 7.89 -24.14 4.87
C MET A 283 6.53 -24.82 5.01
N GLN A 284 5.50 -24.05 5.35
CA GLN A 284 4.18 -24.58 5.65
C GLN A 284 3.10 -23.68 5.07
N PHE A 285 2.11 -24.32 4.46
CA PHE A 285 0.87 -23.70 4.03
C PHE A 285 -0.30 -24.26 4.86
N PRO A 286 -1.28 -23.43 5.25
CA PRO A 286 -2.46 -23.88 6.00
C PRO A 286 -3.29 -24.90 5.21
N SER A 287 -3.86 -25.89 5.90
CA SER A 287 -4.70 -26.92 5.27
C SER A 287 -5.98 -26.31 4.73
N GLU A 288 -6.41 -26.81 3.58
CA GLU A 288 -7.62 -26.43 2.86
C GLU A 288 -7.70 -24.96 2.39
N SER A 289 -6.74 -24.10 2.73
CA SER A 289 -6.70 -22.71 2.27
C SER A 289 -6.34 -22.61 0.79
N THR A 290 -6.73 -21.49 0.19
CA THR A 290 -6.40 -21.07 -1.16
C THR A 290 -5.89 -19.63 -1.12
N LEU A 291 -4.63 -19.44 -1.53
CA LEU A 291 -4.05 -18.14 -1.82
C LEU A 291 -4.20 -17.85 -3.31
N LYS A 292 -4.87 -16.76 -3.66
CA LYS A 292 -4.92 -16.22 -5.02
C LYS A 292 -4.06 -14.96 -5.09
N ILE A 293 -3.29 -14.83 -6.16
CA ILE A 293 -2.43 -13.67 -6.38
C ILE A 293 -2.88 -12.98 -7.65
N TYR A 294 -3.19 -11.69 -7.54
CA TYR A 294 -3.69 -10.88 -8.63
C TYR A 294 -2.77 -9.69 -8.93
N GLU A 295 -2.77 -9.27 -10.18
CA GLU A 295 -2.12 -8.05 -10.65
C GLU A 295 -3.18 -7.06 -11.15
N GLU A 296 -3.25 -5.88 -10.54
CA GLU A 296 -4.21 -4.80 -10.79
C GLU A 296 -5.66 -5.03 -10.31
N GLN A 297 -6.31 -6.15 -10.65
CA GLN A 297 -7.74 -6.36 -10.35
C GLN A 297 -8.03 -7.75 -9.77
N ILE A 298 -9.02 -7.84 -8.88
CA ILE A 298 -9.47 -9.11 -8.28
C ILE A 298 -10.47 -9.80 -9.23
N ASN A 299 -9.95 -10.38 -10.30
CA ASN A 299 -10.73 -11.21 -11.23
C ASN A 299 -9.82 -12.18 -12.01
N ASP A 300 -10.43 -13.16 -12.69
CA ASP A 300 -9.70 -14.25 -13.35
C ASP A 300 -8.78 -13.77 -14.49
N ASN A 301 -9.06 -12.65 -15.14
CA ASN A 301 -8.20 -12.10 -16.21
C ASN A 301 -6.88 -11.51 -15.68
N HIS A 302 -6.79 -11.33 -14.36
CA HIS A 302 -5.66 -10.72 -13.67
C HIS A 302 -5.07 -11.67 -12.61
N LEU A 303 -5.52 -12.93 -12.61
CA LEU A 303 -5.07 -13.97 -11.69
C LEU A 303 -3.73 -14.55 -12.18
N VAL A 304 -2.67 -14.34 -11.41
CA VAL A 304 -1.32 -14.86 -11.70
C VAL A 304 -1.17 -16.28 -11.20
N ALA A 305 -1.67 -16.57 -9.99
CA ALA A 305 -1.50 -17.86 -9.36
C ALA A 305 -2.62 -18.20 -8.39
N THR A 306 -2.94 -19.50 -8.34
CA THR A 306 -3.72 -20.13 -7.26
C THR A 306 -2.84 -21.14 -6.54
N ILE A 307 -2.64 -20.92 -5.24
CA ILE A 307 -1.69 -21.66 -4.40
C ILE A 307 -2.45 -22.29 -3.25
N ASP A 308 -2.18 -23.57 -2.99
CA ASP A 308 -2.79 -24.34 -1.92
C ASP A 308 -1.77 -25.28 -1.26
N LYS A 309 -2.25 -26.12 -0.35
CA LYS A 309 -1.42 -27.09 0.37
C LYS A 309 -0.70 -28.09 -0.52
N SER A 310 -1.26 -28.42 -1.68
CA SER A 310 -0.74 -29.42 -2.62
C SER A 310 0.37 -28.88 -3.51
N ASN A 311 0.41 -27.57 -3.77
CA ASN A 311 1.29 -26.99 -4.78
C ASN A 311 2.22 -25.87 -4.27
N TYR A 312 2.10 -25.40 -3.03
CA TYR A 312 2.92 -24.26 -2.57
C TYR A 312 4.43 -24.46 -2.73
N GLN A 313 4.93 -25.69 -2.52
CA GLN A 313 6.36 -26.00 -2.66
C GLN A 313 6.84 -25.93 -4.11
N THR A 314 5.99 -26.20 -5.10
CA THR A 314 6.35 -26.11 -6.51
C THR A 314 6.13 -24.71 -7.07
N ARG A 315 5.24 -23.91 -6.45
CA ARG A 315 4.90 -22.55 -6.84
C ARG A 315 5.81 -21.47 -6.25
N PHE A 316 6.39 -21.66 -5.06
CA PHE A 316 7.38 -20.74 -4.49
C PHE A 316 8.84 -21.16 -4.80
N PRO A 317 9.79 -20.21 -4.94
CA PRO A 317 9.63 -18.75 -4.86
C PRO A 317 8.76 -18.17 -6.00
N MET A 318 8.37 -16.90 -6.01
CA MET A 318 7.56 -16.36 -7.11
C MET A 318 7.85 -14.89 -7.31
N ALA A 319 7.77 -14.40 -8.55
CA ALA A 319 7.79 -12.98 -8.85
C ALA A 319 6.37 -12.53 -9.19
N VAL A 320 5.91 -11.46 -8.55
CA VAL A 320 4.66 -10.78 -8.89
C VAL A 320 5.00 -9.41 -9.42
N LYS A 321 4.63 -9.15 -10.67
CA LYS A 321 5.12 -8.04 -11.48
C LYS A 321 3.95 -7.24 -12.03
N ASN A 322 3.55 -6.22 -11.28
CA ASN A 322 2.73 -5.13 -11.78
C ASN A 322 2.84 -3.95 -10.81
N SER A 323 2.16 -2.84 -11.13
CA SER A 323 2.13 -1.68 -10.25
C SER A 323 1.31 -1.94 -8.99
N LEU A 324 0.14 -2.56 -9.11
CA LEU A 324 -0.68 -3.02 -8.00
C LEU A 324 -0.70 -4.55 -7.94
N LYS A 325 -0.37 -5.10 -6.77
CA LYS A 325 -0.36 -6.55 -6.53
C LYS A 325 -1.22 -6.85 -5.33
N ILE A 326 -2.06 -7.87 -5.43
CA ILE A 326 -3.06 -8.20 -4.42
C ILE A 326 -2.93 -9.67 -4.06
N TYR A 327 -2.69 -9.93 -2.78
CA TYR A 327 -2.58 -11.27 -2.21
C TYR A 327 -3.85 -11.58 -1.45
N HIS A 328 -4.59 -12.59 -1.87
CA HIS A 328 -5.93 -12.91 -1.39
C HIS A 328 -5.96 -14.30 -0.73
N LEU A 329 -6.31 -14.38 0.55
CA LEU A 329 -6.46 -15.64 1.29
C LEU A 329 -7.92 -15.84 1.71
N ASP A 330 -8.48 -16.99 1.36
CA ASP A 330 -9.87 -17.35 1.66
C ASP A 330 -10.09 -17.78 3.13
N LYS A 331 -9.15 -18.54 3.71
CA LYS A 331 -9.20 -19.02 5.09
C LYS A 331 -7.83 -19.31 5.68
N GLY A 332 -7.75 -19.38 7.01
CA GLY A 332 -6.54 -19.75 7.73
C GLY A 332 -5.55 -18.58 7.85
N ARG A 333 -4.26 -18.88 8.05
CA ARG A 333 -3.22 -17.86 8.20
C ARG A 333 -1.95 -18.26 7.46
N VAL A 334 -1.37 -17.34 6.69
CA VAL A 334 -0.09 -17.52 6.02
C VAL A 334 0.77 -16.27 6.19
N SER A 335 2.08 -16.47 6.32
CA SER A 335 3.07 -15.41 6.35
C SER A 335 4.14 -15.71 5.32
N ILE A 336 4.24 -14.88 4.29
CA ILE A 336 5.12 -15.08 3.14
C ILE A 336 6.21 -14.03 3.20
N PRO A 337 7.50 -14.40 3.34
CA PRO A 337 8.58 -13.44 3.26
C PRO A 337 8.64 -12.83 1.85
N LEU A 338 8.87 -11.53 1.81
CA LEU A 338 8.89 -10.71 0.61
C LEU A 338 10.20 -9.93 0.55
N THR A 339 10.83 -9.96 -0.62
CA THR A 339 12.03 -9.17 -0.92
C THR A 339 11.89 -8.50 -2.30
N ASN A 340 12.65 -7.44 -2.53
CA ASN A 340 12.80 -6.78 -3.84
C ASN A 340 14.01 -7.31 -4.63
N SER A 341 14.72 -8.30 -4.09
CA SER A 341 15.92 -8.91 -4.67
C SER A 341 15.60 -10.31 -5.20
N GLU A 342 15.76 -10.50 -6.51
CA GLU A 342 15.61 -11.79 -7.18
C GLU A 342 16.53 -12.86 -6.55
N ASN A 343 17.77 -12.46 -6.23
CA ASN A 343 18.80 -13.32 -5.66
C ASN A 343 18.46 -13.76 -4.23
N ASP A 344 17.94 -12.84 -3.40
CA ASP A 344 17.59 -13.15 -2.01
C ASP A 344 16.42 -14.14 -1.95
N ALA A 345 15.47 -14.01 -2.89
CA ALA A 345 14.37 -14.96 -3.04
C ALA A 345 14.77 -16.28 -3.72
N LYS A 346 15.96 -16.33 -4.34
CA LYS A 346 16.41 -17.44 -5.20
C LYS A 346 15.39 -17.75 -6.31
N TYR A 347 14.77 -16.70 -6.85
CA TYR A 347 13.70 -16.85 -7.85
C TYR A 347 14.19 -17.51 -9.15
N ASP A 348 15.46 -17.25 -9.50
CA ASP A 348 16.17 -17.82 -10.64
C ASP A 348 16.53 -19.31 -10.48
N THR A 349 16.45 -19.85 -9.26
CA THR A 349 16.83 -21.24 -8.99
C THR A 349 15.65 -22.18 -9.24
N VAL A 350 15.84 -23.16 -10.12
CA VAL A 350 14.85 -24.18 -10.46
C VAL A 350 15.23 -25.56 -9.90
N PHE A 351 14.21 -26.36 -9.61
CA PHE A 351 14.33 -27.71 -9.03
C PHE A 351 13.24 -28.61 -9.60
N ASP A 352 13.30 -29.91 -9.32
CA ASP A 352 12.31 -30.87 -9.81
C ASP A 352 10.87 -30.52 -9.36
N GLY A 353 9.93 -30.50 -10.29
CA GLY A 353 8.53 -30.12 -10.09
C GLY A 353 8.28 -28.61 -10.05
N ARG A 354 9.30 -27.76 -10.15
CA ARG A 354 9.17 -26.30 -10.07
C ARG A 354 8.39 -25.75 -11.25
N TYR A 355 7.33 -24.98 -10.97
CA TYR A 355 6.57 -24.24 -11.96
C TYR A 355 6.83 -22.73 -11.82
N VAL A 356 7.02 -22.05 -12.94
CA VAL A 356 7.19 -20.59 -13.02
C VAL A 356 6.31 -20.06 -14.15
N ASN A 357 5.50 -19.05 -13.86
CA ASN A 357 4.84 -18.25 -14.90
C ASN A 357 5.74 -17.02 -15.16
N VAL A 358 6.26 -16.93 -16.38
CA VAL A 358 7.21 -15.90 -16.79
C VAL A 358 6.51 -14.94 -17.73
N HIS A 359 6.24 -13.75 -17.25
CA HIS A 359 5.62 -12.68 -18.05
C HIS A 359 6.35 -11.35 -17.84
N SER A 360 6.05 -10.40 -18.73
CA SER A 360 6.53 -9.02 -18.66
C SER A 360 5.79 -8.19 -17.59
N PHE A 361 6.39 -7.07 -17.16
CA PHE A 361 5.91 -6.31 -16.00
C PHE A 361 4.49 -5.73 -16.14
N ASP A 362 4.11 -5.26 -17.33
CA ASP A 362 2.74 -4.76 -17.57
C ASP A 362 1.97 -5.74 -18.46
N TYR A 363 2.16 -7.05 -18.27
CA TYR A 363 1.54 -8.09 -19.10
C TYR A 363 0.01 -7.91 -19.17
N GLY A 364 -0.56 -8.13 -20.35
CA GLY A 364 -1.98 -7.97 -20.62
C GLY A 364 -2.42 -6.51 -20.74
N ARG A 365 -1.54 -5.54 -20.54
CA ARG A 365 -1.79 -4.11 -20.74
C ARG A 365 -0.83 -3.56 -21.79
N THR A 366 -1.31 -2.71 -22.69
CA THR A 366 -0.41 -2.02 -23.61
C THR A 366 0.52 -1.08 -22.84
N SER A 367 1.82 -1.29 -22.93
CA SER A 367 2.86 -0.52 -22.23
C SER A 367 4.16 -0.46 -23.04
N TYR A 368 4.99 0.54 -22.76
CA TYR A 368 6.39 0.57 -23.22
C TYR A 368 7.32 -0.20 -22.28
N GLN A 369 6.84 -0.60 -21.10
CA GLN A 369 7.64 -1.21 -20.05
C GLN A 369 7.41 -2.73 -20.03
N GLN A 370 7.69 -3.38 -21.16
CA GLN A 370 7.52 -4.83 -21.32
C GLN A 370 8.84 -5.58 -21.48
N ASP A 371 9.94 -4.90 -21.83
CA ASP A 371 11.26 -5.52 -21.95
C ASP A 371 11.60 -6.33 -20.71
N THR A 372 11.98 -7.59 -20.91
CA THR A 372 12.20 -8.55 -19.83
C THR A 372 13.39 -9.43 -20.17
N SER A 373 14.27 -9.64 -19.20
CA SER A 373 15.36 -10.61 -19.27
C SER A 373 15.34 -11.44 -18.00
N GLN A 374 15.15 -12.75 -18.12
CA GLN A 374 15.17 -13.69 -17.02
C GLN A 374 16.08 -14.87 -17.36
N THR A 375 16.79 -15.36 -16.35
CA THR A 375 17.61 -16.57 -16.47
C THR A 375 17.29 -17.48 -15.30
N PHE A 376 17.03 -18.75 -15.59
CA PHE A 376 16.80 -19.79 -14.61
C PHE A 376 17.92 -20.80 -14.64
N GLN A 377 18.34 -21.29 -13.47
CA GLN A 377 19.47 -22.20 -13.31
C GLN A 377 19.13 -23.33 -12.33
N THR A 378 19.57 -24.54 -12.63
CA THR A 378 19.48 -25.68 -11.71
C THR A 378 20.53 -25.58 -10.62
N GLN A 379 20.46 -26.44 -9.60
CA GLN A 379 21.59 -26.60 -8.68
C GLN A 379 22.86 -27.06 -9.44
N PRO A 380 24.06 -26.73 -8.92
CA PRO A 380 25.30 -27.19 -9.53
C PRO A 380 25.30 -28.71 -9.73
N SER A 381 25.69 -29.15 -10.93
CA SER A 381 25.74 -30.56 -11.35
C SER A 381 24.39 -31.25 -11.58
N GLU A 382 23.26 -30.61 -11.31
CA GLU A 382 21.94 -31.11 -11.67
C GLU A 382 21.61 -30.74 -13.13
N LYS A 383 20.80 -31.57 -13.80
CA LYS A 383 20.22 -31.27 -15.11
C LYS A 383 18.75 -31.62 -15.06
N LEU A 384 17.91 -30.70 -15.52
CA LEU A 384 16.47 -30.86 -15.56
C LEU A 384 15.97 -30.66 -16.98
N TYR A 385 14.80 -31.23 -17.26
CA TYR A 385 14.06 -30.86 -18.45
C TYR A 385 13.33 -29.57 -18.20
N PHE A 386 13.68 -28.53 -18.96
CA PHE A 386 12.89 -27.32 -19.09
C PHE A 386 11.75 -27.61 -20.04
N GLN A 387 10.54 -27.76 -19.48
CA GLN A 387 9.30 -27.91 -20.23
C GLN A 387 8.61 -26.56 -20.28
N PHE A 388 8.56 -25.92 -21.46
CA PHE A 388 8.01 -24.58 -21.59
C PHE A 388 7.02 -24.45 -22.73
N ASP A 389 6.06 -23.55 -22.53
CA ASP A 389 4.99 -23.24 -23.48
C ASP A 389 4.78 -21.72 -23.55
N VAL A 390 4.83 -21.15 -24.75
CA VAL A 390 4.60 -19.72 -24.96
C VAL A 390 3.09 -19.49 -25.09
N LYS A 391 2.46 -19.10 -23.99
CA LYS A 391 1.01 -18.86 -23.92
C LYS A 391 0.59 -17.65 -24.72
N TYR A 392 1.39 -16.59 -24.64
CA TYR A 392 1.12 -15.33 -25.30
C TYR A 392 2.42 -14.63 -25.70
N PHE A 393 2.41 -13.98 -26.85
CA PHE A 393 3.51 -13.15 -27.34
C PHE A 393 2.93 -12.07 -28.25
N ASP A 394 3.04 -10.81 -27.84
CA ASP A 394 2.60 -9.69 -28.66
C ASP A 394 3.62 -9.41 -29.78
N ILE A 395 3.17 -9.67 -31.01
CA ILE A 395 3.89 -9.46 -32.27
C ILE A 395 3.71 -8.05 -32.84
N ASN A 396 3.16 -7.10 -32.08
CA ASN A 396 2.97 -5.74 -32.53
C ASN A 396 4.32 -5.00 -32.69
N GLY A 397 4.66 -4.68 -33.93
CA GLY A 397 5.94 -4.08 -34.28
C GLY A 397 7.05 -5.13 -34.43
N ASN A 398 8.30 -4.69 -34.31
CA ASN A 398 9.47 -5.55 -34.48
C ASN A 398 9.91 -6.16 -33.14
N THR A 399 9.00 -6.80 -32.41
CA THR A 399 9.31 -7.44 -31.11
C THR A 399 9.95 -8.81 -31.28
N THR A 400 10.76 -9.20 -30.31
CA THR A 400 11.37 -10.54 -30.25
C THR A 400 11.21 -11.18 -28.89
N LEU A 401 11.04 -12.51 -28.88
CA LEU A 401 11.13 -13.36 -27.71
C LEU A 401 12.21 -14.42 -27.96
N ASP A 402 13.37 -14.24 -27.36
CA ASP A 402 14.48 -15.19 -27.42
C ASP A 402 14.38 -16.18 -26.28
N ILE A 403 14.41 -17.48 -26.59
CA ILE A 403 14.51 -18.55 -25.59
C ILE A 403 15.73 -19.40 -25.89
N LYS A 404 16.61 -19.54 -24.88
CA LYS A 404 17.87 -20.29 -24.98
C LYS A 404 17.97 -21.27 -23.82
N VAL A 405 18.41 -22.49 -24.09
CA VAL A 405 18.74 -23.48 -23.06
C VAL A 405 20.18 -23.93 -23.27
N SER A 406 20.97 -23.92 -22.20
CA SER A 406 22.32 -24.45 -22.17
C SER A 406 22.42 -25.68 -21.27
N ARG A 407 23.44 -26.48 -21.55
CA ARG A 407 23.86 -27.64 -20.78
C ARG A 407 25.38 -27.67 -20.69
N ASP A 408 25.92 -27.64 -19.48
CA ASP A 408 27.37 -27.63 -19.22
C ASP A 408 28.09 -26.51 -20.00
N GLY A 409 27.48 -25.31 -20.01
CA GLY A 409 27.97 -24.13 -20.74
C GLY A 409 27.83 -24.18 -22.26
N LYS A 410 27.25 -25.24 -22.84
CA LYS A 410 26.98 -25.35 -24.29
C LYS A 410 25.52 -25.10 -24.58
N LEU A 411 25.23 -24.27 -25.58
CA LEU A 411 23.88 -24.04 -26.07
C LEU A 411 23.31 -25.32 -26.69
N VAL A 412 22.19 -25.82 -26.17
CA VAL A 412 21.50 -27.03 -26.66
C VAL A 412 20.15 -26.73 -27.32
N PHE A 413 19.59 -25.54 -27.06
CA PHE A 413 18.42 -25.01 -27.73
C PHE A 413 18.53 -23.49 -27.84
N SER A 414 18.11 -22.93 -28.97
CA SER A 414 17.99 -21.50 -29.17
C SER A 414 16.97 -21.24 -30.25
N ASP A 415 15.97 -20.42 -29.94
CA ASP A 415 15.01 -19.92 -30.91
C ASP A 415 14.70 -18.44 -30.62
N THR A 416 14.33 -17.72 -31.66
CA THR A 416 13.96 -16.31 -31.60
C THR A 416 12.60 -16.16 -32.26
N PHE A 417 11.58 -15.96 -31.44
CA PHE A 417 10.23 -15.76 -31.93
C PHE A 417 10.01 -14.29 -32.29
N SER A 418 9.29 -14.08 -33.38
CA SER A 418 8.98 -12.77 -33.95
C SER A 418 7.73 -12.86 -34.82
N GLN A 419 7.35 -11.76 -35.48
CA GLN A 419 6.22 -11.77 -36.42
C GLN A 419 6.36 -12.80 -37.55
N THR A 420 7.59 -13.15 -37.97
CA THR A 420 7.86 -14.10 -39.06
C THR A 420 8.23 -15.50 -38.59
N ASN A 421 8.50 -15.68 -37.30
CA ASN A 421 8.82 -16.96 -36.67
C ASN A 421 8.00 -17.08 -35.39
N LEU A 422 6.80 -17.64 -35.48
CA LEU A 422 5.90 -17.76 -34.32
C LEU A 422 6.31 -18.92 -33.41
N PRO A 423 6.05 -18.83 -32.09
CA PRO A 423 6.25 -19.95 -31.18
C PRO A 423 5.43 -21.18 -31.61
N PRO A 424 5.95 -22.40 -31.42
CA PRO A 424 5.18 -23.61 -31.65
C PRO A 424 4.03 -23.71 -30.65
N ALA A 425 2.92 -24.34 -31.06
CA ALA A 425 1.74 -24.50 -30.20
C ALA A 425 1.87 -25.60 -29.13
N ASN A 426 2.91 -26.43 -29.23
CA ASN A 426 3.17 -27.51 -28.29
C ASN A 426 4.23 -27.12 -27.27
N THR A 427 4.13 -27.72 -26.08
CA THR A 427 5.19 -27.64 -25.06
C THR A 427 6.50 -28.18 -25.63
N LEU A 428 7.56 -27.40 -25.48
CA LEU A 428 8.93 -27.81 -25.80
C LEU A 428 9.58 -28.38 -24.55
N LYS A 429 10.33 -29.47 -24.71
CA LYS A 429 11.03 -30.16 -23.62
C LYS A 429 12.51 -30.27 -23.95
N VAL A 430 13.35 -29.56 -23.19
CA VAL A 430 14.80 -29.50 -23.45
C VAL A 430 15.59 -29.78 -22.16
N LEU A 431 16.54 -30.72 -22.24
CA LEU A 431 17.43 -31.04 -21.11
C LEU A 431 18.56 -30.02 -21.00
N GLY A 432 18.69 -29.35 -19.85
CA GLY A 432 19.75 -28.37 -19.60
C GLY A 432 20.03 -28.15 -18.11
N ASP A 433 20.92 -27.20 -17.84
CA ASP A 433 21.22 -26.66 -16.50
C ASP A 433 20.89 -25.16 -16.38
N GLN A 434 20.64 -24.49 -17.50
CA GLN A 434 20.25 -23.08 -17.52
C GLN A 434 19.31 -22.77 -18.70
N MET A 435 18.31 -21.92 -18.46
CA MET A 435 17.41 -21.38 -19.47
C MET A 435 17.37 -19.86 -19.38
N ALA A 436 17.48 -19.16 -20.51
CA ALA A 436 17.33 -17.72 -20.59
C ALA A 436 16.13 -17.35 -21.47
N ILE A 437 15.34 -16.40 -21.01
CA ILE A 437 14.16 -15.84 -21.68
C ILE A 437 14.36 -14.33 -21.79
N ASN A 438 14.38 -13.81 -23.01
CA ASN A 438 14.59 -12.39 -23.28
C ASN A 438 13.53 -11.86 -24.25
N TYR A 439 12.65 -10.99 -23.75
CA TYR A 439 11.65 -10.29 -24.56
C TYR A 439 12.10 -8.85 -24.79
N GLN A 440 12.18 -8.44 -26.05
CA GLN A 440 12.57 -7.09 -26.45
C GLN A 440 11.49 -6.45 -27.32
N THR A 441 11.04 -5.27 -26.90
CA THR A 441 10.07 -4.45 -27.63
C THR A 441 10.72 -3.49 -28.59
N TYR A 442 12.00 -3.12 -28.38
CA TYR A 442 12.68 -2.06 -29.11
C TYR A 442 11.89 -0.74 -29.11
N GLY A 443 11.20 -0.44 -28.00
CA GLY A 443 10.39 0.78 -27.85
C GLY A 443 8.98 0.68 -28.46
N ASN A 444 8.57 -0.49 -28.96
CA ASN A 444 7.18 -0.72 -29.39
C ASN A 444 6.24 -0.78 -28.19
N TYR A 445 5.00 -0.35 -28.42
CA TYR A 445 3.94 -0.36 -27.41
C TYR A 445 3.18 -1.68 -27.49
N THR A 446 3.37 -2.57 -26.50
CA THR A 446 2.89 -3.96 -26.57
C THR A 446 2.17 -4.40 -25.30
N MET A 447 1.37 -5.46 -25.41
CA MET A 447 0.72 -6.17 -24.32
C MET A 447 1.63 -7.18 -23.63
N GLY A 448 2.87 -7.34 -24.11
CA GLY A 448 3.88 -8.19 -23.47
C GLY A 448 3.90 -9.64 -23.96
N PHE A 449 4.30 -10.55 -23.06
CA PHE A 449 4.41 -11.97 -23.33
C PHE A 449 4.13 -12.78 -22.05
N GLU A 450 3.83 -14.07 -22.23
CA GLU A 450 3.65 -15.05 -21.16
C GLU A 450 4.22 -16.40 -21.59
N VAL A 451 5.07 -16.99 -20.74
CA VAL A 451 5.64 -18.33 -20.87
C VAL A 451 5.41 -19.11 -19.59
N ASP A 452 4.81 -20.28 -19.71
CA ASP A 452 4.79 -21.25 -18.62
C ASP A 452 6.06 -22.10 -18.68
N LEU A 453 6.72 -22.27 -17.54
CA LEU A 453 7.90 -23.12 -17.38
C LEU A 453 7.66 -24.13 -16.25
N LEU A 454 7.84 -25.42 -16.54
CA LEU A 454 7.90 -26.51 -15.58
C LEU A 454 9.25 -27.22 -15.71
N THR A 455 9.96 -27.43 -14.61
CA THR A 455 11.19 -28.24 -14.61
C THR A 455 10.99 -29.59 -13.96
N THR A 456 11.46 -30.66 -14.62
CA THR A 456 11.33 -32.02 -14.08
C THR A 456 12.61 -32.83 -14.22
N LYS A 457 12.81 -33.79 -13.31
CA LYS A 457 13.65 -34.97 -13.54
C LYS A 457 12.96 -35.87 -14.57
N ASN A 458 13.70 -36.76 -15.22
CA ASN A 458 13.07 -37.79 -16.02
C ASN A 458 12.49 -38.85 -15.08
N ASP A 459 11.16 -38.92 -15.01
CA ASP A 459 10.45 -40.15 -14.63
C ASP A 459 9.87 -40.76 -15.90
N ASP A 460 10.70 -41.23 -16.82
CA ASP A 460 10.27 -42.19 -17.84
C ASP A 460 11.47 -42.87 -18.52
N ASP A 461 11.76 -44.08 -18.04
CA ASP A 461 12.44 -45.15 -18.78
C ASP A 461 11.41 -45.97 -19.61
N SER A 462 10.29 -45.34 -19.99
CA SER A 462 9.28 -45.95 -20.85
C SER A 462 8.99 -45.09 -22.07
N SER A 463 9.46 -45.58 -23.22
CA SER A 463 9.28 -45.04 -24.58
C SER A 463 9.93 -43.68 -24.87
N SER A 464 11.10 -43.74 -25.51
CA SER A 464 11.47 -42.72 -26.48
C SER A 464 10.34 -42.51 -27.49
N PRO A 465 9.85 -41.29 -27.72
CA PRO A 465 9.39 -40.91 -29.02
C PRO A 465 10.62 -40.46 -29.80
N THR A 466 11.04 -41.28 -30.76
CA THR A 466 11.63 -40.76 -31.98
C THR A 466 10.85 -39.53 -32.44
N THR A 467 11.57 -38.49 -32.83
CA THR A 467 11.10 -37.29 -33.55
C THR A 467 9.72 -37.50 -34.21
N PRO A 468 8.62 -36.95 -33.65
CA PRO A 468 7.36 -36.92 -34.37
C PRO A 468 7.35 -35.73 -35.31
N SER A 469 7.01 -36.00 -36.58
CA SER A 469 6.44 -35.01 -37.49
C SER A 469 5.22 -34.34 -36.82
N PRO A 470 4.90 -33.07 -37.11
CA PRO A 470 3.93 -32.30 -36.34
C PRO A 470 2.53 -32.92 -36.45
N SER A 471 2.07 -33.51 -35.35
CA SER A 471 0.69 -33.92 -35.14
C SER A 471 -0.07 -32.75 -34.50
N VAL A 472 -0.95 -32.14 -35.29
CA VAL A 472 -1.83 -31.03 -34.90
C VAL A 472 -2.74 -31.48 -33.75
N THR A 473 -2.52 -30.92 -32.57
CA THR A 473 -3.55 -30.85 -31.52
C THR A 473 -3.68 -29.38 -31.14
N SER A 474 -4.86 -28.82 -31.35
CA SER A 474 -5.11 -27.38 -31.29
C SER A 474 -5.15 -26.86 -29.85
N SER A 475 -4.10 -26.18 -29.42
CA SER A 475 -4.16 -25.09 -28.44
C SER A 475 -4.11 -23.77 -29.23
N THR A 476 -5.06 -22.87 -28.95
CA THR A 476 -5.18 -21.61 -29.69
C THR A 476 -4.20 -20.59 -29.12
N ILE A 477 -3.08 -20.37 -29.81
CA ILE A 477 -2.21 -19.21 -29.55
C ILE A 477 -3.05 -17.96 -29.82
N VAL A 478 -3.27 -17.13 -28.79
CA VAL A 478 -3.96 -15.84 -28.96
C VAL A 478 -2.96 -14.83 -29.51
N THR A 479 -3.01 -14.59 -30.81
CA THR A 479 -2.26 -13.50 -31.47
C THR A 479 -3.20 -12.33 -31.74
N LEU A 480 -2.85 -11.16 -31.22
CA LEU A 480 -3.56 -9.90 -31.50
C LEU A 480 -2.62 -8.99 -32.29
N SER A 481 -3.06 -8.58 -33.48
CA SER A 481 -2.42 -7.51 -34.24
C SER A 481 -3.39 -6.34 -34.28
N THR A 482 -2.99 -5.17 -33.78
CA THR A 482 -3.75 -3.93 -33.91
C THR A 482 -3.05 -3.04 -34.91
N SER A 483 -3.70 -2.74 -36.03
CA SER A 483 -3.23 -1.73 -36.98
C SER A 483 -3.33 -0.34 -36.34
N SER A 484 -2.20 0.32 -36.12
CA SER A 484 -2.13 1.71 -35.64
C SER A 484 -2.86 2.67 -36.61
N PRO A 485 -3.57 3.71 -36.11
CA PRO A 485 -4.08 4.77 -36.98
C PRO A 485 -2.91 5.59 -37.54
N SER A 486 -2.96 5.81 -38.85
CA SER A 486 -1.99 6.64 -39.59
C SER A 486 -1.80 8.00 -38.93
N ALA A 487 -0.55 8.36 -38.67
CA ALA A 487 -0.14 9.73 -38.37
C ALA A 487 -0.62 10.66 -39.50
N ASN A 488 -1.42 11.67 -39.17
CA ASN A 488 -1.80 12.69 -40.14
C ASN A 488 -0.75 13.81 -40.19
N PRO A 489 -0.54 14.42 -41.37
CA PRO A 489 0.64 15.21 -41.68
C PRO A 489 0.61 16.62 -41.08
N LYS A 490 1.82 17.08 -40.75
CA LYS A 490 2.21 18.44 -40.42
C LYS A 490 1.58 19.44 -41.41
N THR A 491 0.62 20.24 -40.95
CA THR A 491 0.05 21.34 -41.74
C THR A 491 0.35 22.67 -41.05
N THR A 492 1.05 23.51 -41.80
CA THR A 492 1.48 24.87 -41.52
C THR A 492 0.33 25.78 -41.10
N VAL A 493 0.56 26.57 -40.04
CA VAL A 493 -0.34 27.64 -39.59
C VAL A 493 -0.27 28.80 -40.58
N THR A 494 -1.40 29.08 -41.24
CA THR A 494 -1.66 30.40 -41.85
C THR A 494 -2.89 30.99 -41.19
N SER A 495 -2.69 32.11 -40.50
CA SER A 495 -3.70 32.94 -39.85
C SER A 495 -4.73 33.48 -40.85
N ASN A 496 -6.02 33.46 -40.49
CA ASN A 496 -7.00 34.48 -40.87
C ASN A 496 -8.25 34.41 -39.97
N THR A 497 -8.93 35.56 -39.90
CA THR A 497 -9.66 36.10 -38.76
C THR A 497 -11.20 36.00 -38.88
N PHE A 498 -11.88 35.97 -37.72
CA PHE A 498 -13.27 36.41 -37.41
C PHE A 498 -14.48 35.84 -38.18
N LYS A 499 -15.43 35.19 -37.45
CA LYS A 499 -16.73 35.78 -37.00
C LYS A 499 -17.65 34.75 -36.29
N SER A 500 -18.45 35.31 -35.39
CA SER A 500 -19.47 34.72 -34.50
C SER A 500 -20.77 34.31 -35.21
N SER A 501 -21.46 33.25 -34.75
CA SER A 501 -22.91 33.29 -34.42
C SER A 501 -23.42 31.98 -33.78
N THR A 502 -24.36 32.18 -32.86
CA THR A 502 -25.18 31.24 -32.06
C THR A 502 -26.36 30.63 -32.84
N LEU A 503 -26.79 29.39 -32.51
CA LEU A 503 -28.19 29.03 -32.19
C LEU A 503 -28.38 27.52 -31.88
N THR A 504 -29.35 27.28 -30.99
CA THR A 504 -29.90 26.06 -30.39
C THR A 504 -30.83 25.25 -31.30
N ASP A 505 -30.83 23.91 -31.19
CA ASP A 505 -32.00 23.04 -30.87
C ASP A 505 -31.81 21.53 -31.23
N ILE A 506 -32.44 20.69 -30.40
CA ILE A 506 -32.57 19.20 -30.34
C ILE A 506 -33.88 18.78 -31.09
N PRO A 507 -34.30 17.50 -31.34
CA PRO A 507 -33.70 16.13 -31.27
C PRO A 507 -33.85 15.30 -32.58
N THR A 508 -33.17 14.14 -32.69
CA THR A 508 -33.80 12.94 -33.32
C THR A 508 -33.17 11.62 -32.86
N THR A 509 -34.03 10.66 -32.56
CA THR A 509 -33.79 9.26 -32.16
C THR A 509 -33.23 8.39 -33.29
N GLY A 510 -32.33 7.46 -32.96
CA GLY A 510 -31.91 6.35 -33.82
C GLY A 510 -31.19 5.26 -33.01
N SER A 511 -31.62 4.00 -33.17
CA SER A 511 -31.28 2.86 -32.31
C SER A 511 -30.03 2.07 -32.76
N THR A 512 -29.41 1.42 -31.77
CA THR A 512 -28.72 0.10 -31.77
C THR A 512 -27.56 -0.20 -32.74
N THR A 513 -26.35 -0.36 -32.16
CA THR A 513 -25.50 -1.58 -32.26
C THR A 513 -24.51 -1.64 -31.06
N PRO A 514 -24.16 -2.81 -30.50
CA PRO A 514 -23.26 -2.91 -29.34
C PRO A 514 -21.79 -2.71 -29.76
N GLY A 515 -21.22 -1.55 -29.41
CA GLY A 515 -19.80 -1.25 -29.59
C GLY A 515 -18.96 -1.86 -28.48
N GLY A 516 -17.86 -2.50 -28.88
CA GLY A 516 -16.95 -3.26 -28.02
C GLY A 516 -16.41 -2.49 -26.82
N ILE A 517 -16.12 -3.24 -25.77
CA ILE A 517 -15.53 -2.79 -24.52
C ILE A 517 -14.10 -2.30 -24.83
N THR A 518 -13.92 -1.00 -24.95
CA THR A 518 -12.60 -0.36 -24.91
C THR A 518 -12.09 -0.44 -23.48
N ARG A 519 -11.04 -1.24 -23.27
CA ARG A 519 -10.33 -1.38 -21.99
C ARG A 519 -9.73 -0.02 -21.62
N GLY A 520 -10.33 0.64 -20.64
CA GLY A 520 -9.93 1.96 -20.18
C GLY A 520 -8.48 1.98 -19.71
N THR A 521 -7.73 2.99 -20.15
CA THR A 521 -6.37 3.29 -19.69
C THR A 521 -6.42 3.78 -18.24
N THR A 522 -5.97 2.97 -17.30
CA THR A 522 -5.72 3.38 -15.91
C THR A 522 -4.64 4.46 -15.88
N GLN A 523 -4.88 5.58 -15.20
CA GLN A 523 -3.85 6.60 -14.97
C GLN A 523 -2.68 6.01 -14.18
N ARG A 524 -1.49 6.54 -14.51
CA ARG A 524 -0.15 6.04 -14.18
C ARG A 524 0.11 6.00 -12.66
N TYR A 525 0.56 4.87 -12.15
CA TYR A 525 1.20 4.77 -10.83
C TYR A 525 2.65 5.30 -10.91
N GLU A 526 2.84 6.62 -10.97
CA GLU A 526 4.19 7.22 -10.90
C GLU A 526 4.51 7.70 -9.49
N THR A 527 5.27 6.91 -8.75
CA THR A 527 6.04 7.42 -7.60
C THR A 527 7.37 7.97 -8.12
N SER A 528 7.52 9.30 -8.23
CA SER A 528 8.81 9.92 -8.47
C SER A 528 9.59 10.00 -7.17
N THR A 529 10.55 9.09 -6.95
CA THR A 529 11.52 9.18 -5.87
C THR A 529 12.47 10.35 -6.15
N LYS A 530 12.36 11.43 -5.38
CA LYS A 530 13.35 12.52 -5.41
C LYS A 530 14.55 12.08 -4.56
N SER A 531 15.63 11.65 -5.21
CA SER A 531 16.92 11.48 -4.53
C SER A 531 17.43 12.86 -4.13
N GLY A 532 17.54 13.10 -2.82
CA GLY A 532 17.96 14.37 -2.24
C GLY A 532 18.81 14.13 -1.02
N THR A 533 20.11 13.96 -1.24
CA THR A 533 21.16 13.98 -0.23
C THR A 533 21.07 15.31 0.54
N THR A 534 20.69 15.28 1.81
CA THR A 534 20.90 16.41 2.73
C THR A 534 21.76 15.91 3.89
N GLN A 535 23.01 16.37 3.89
CA GLN A 535 23.93 16.21 5.02
C GLN A 535 23.36 16.97 6.21
N PHE A 536 23.05 16.27 7.30
CA PHE A 536 22.82 16.89 8.60
C PHE A 536 24.16 17.13 9.29
N THR A 537 24.52 18.39 9.47
CA THR A 537 25.60 18.82 10.35
C THR A 537 25.13 18.72 11.81
N PHE A 538 25.62 17.70 12.52
CA PHE A 538 25.56 17.63 13.97
C PHE A 538 26.49 18.68 14.58
N VAL A 539 25.93 19.66 15.29
CA VAL A 539 26.69 20.49 16.23
C VAL A 539 26.48 19.88 17.61
N SER A 540 27.46 19.08 18.05
CA SER A 540 27.54 18.54 19.40
C SER A 540 27.87 19.67 20.40
N VAL A 541 26.93 20.02 21.27
CA VAL A 541 27.20 20.81 22.47
C VAL A 541 27.62 19.85 23.57
N LEU A 542 28.93 19.75 23.78
CA LEU A 542 29.55 19.04 24.90
C LEU A 542 29.51 19.95 26.14
N LEU A 543 28.69 19.62 27.13
CA LEU A 543 28.69 20.29 28.43
C LEU A 543 29.55 19.52 29.42
N ILE A 544 30.57 20.23 29.92
CA ILE A 544 31.60 19.83 30.86
C ILE A 544 30.99 19.63 32.26
N ILE A 545 31.14 18.44 32.84
CA ILE A 545 30.98 18.22 34.29
C ILE A 545 32.39 18.19 34.90
N ILE A 546 32.76 19.29 35.55
CA ILE A 546 33.79 19.31 36.59
C ILE A 546 33.04 19.16 37.91
N SER A 547 33.32 18.11 38.68
CA SER A 547 32.95 18.03 40.09
C SER A 547 34.21 17.79 40.90
N PHE A 548 34.45 18.75 41.79
CA PHE A 548 35.55 18.81 42.73
C PHE A 548 35.39 17.76 43.83
N VAL A 549 36.55 17.25 44.25
CA VAL A 549 36.82 16.61 45.53
C VAL A 549 36.72 17.67 46.64
N LEU A 550 35.78 17.49 47.58
CA LEU A 550 35.93 17.65 49.03
C LEU A 550 34.61 17.35 49.75
#